data_AF-A0A764T3R1-F1
#
_entry.id   AF-A0A764T3R1-F1
#
_cell.length_a   1.000
_cell.length_b   1.000
_cell.length_c   1.000
_cell.angle_alpha   90.00
_cell.angle_beta   90.00
_cell.angle_gamma   90.00
#
_symmetry.space_group_name_H-M   'P 1'
#
loop_
_entity.id
_entity.type
_entity.pdbx_description
1 polymer ?
#
loop_
_entity_poly.entity_id
_entity_poly.type
_entity_poly.pdbx_seq_one_letter_code
_entity_poly.pdbx_strand_id
1 'polypeptide(L)'
;MEIFIALTIAAIPVAYMVWDSYFRILPLSYFGIENVQRVAKWESMEWREQVFTRGGLTRKEWLRVNDRQLEAISAELHRRNPDGRRD
;
A
#
# COMPACT_ATOMS: atom_id res chain seq x y z
N MET A 1 2.72 -40.99 -2.03
CA MET A 1 1.45 -40.31 -1.66
C MET A 1 1.68 -39.28 -0.56
N GLU A 2 2.40 -39.62 0.52
CA GLU A 2 2.66 -38.73 1.66
C GLU A 2 3.34 -37.41 1.30
N ILE A 3 4.34 -37.41 0.40
CA ILE A 3 5.02 -36.18 -0.02
C ILE A 3 4.05 -35.20 -0.70
N PHE A 4 3.16 -35.70 -1.56
CA PHE A 4 2.16 -34.85 -2.23
C PHE A 4 1.14 -34.27 -1.23
N ILE A 5 0.76 -35.03 -0.21
CA ILE A 5 -0.12 -34.56 0.86
C ILE A 5 0.57 -33.48 1.67
N ALA A 6 1.82 -33.70 2.08
CA ALA A 6 2.60 -32.71 2.83
C ALA A 6 2.81 -31.40 2.05
N LEU A 7 3.13 -31.49 0.75
CA LEU A 7 3.25 -30.32 -0.13
C LEU A 7 1.93 -29.57 -0.27
N THR A 8 0.80 -30.27 -0.38
CA THR A 8 -0.53 -29.65 -0.47
C THR A 8 -0.85 -28.87 0.79
N ILE A 9 -0.60 -29.46 1.96
CA ILE A 9 -0.81 -28.80 3.26
C ILE A 9 0.08 -27.56 3.39
N ALA A 10 1.34 -27.63 2.96
CA ALA A 10 2.28 -26.51 2.99
C ALA A 10 1.94 -25.40 1.97
N ALA A 11 1.34 -25.74 0.83
CA ALA A 11 0.97 -24.76 -0.19
C ALA A 11 -0.19 -23.86 0.24
N ILE A 12 -1.13 -24.38 1.04
CA ILE A 12 -2.30 -23.62 1.53
C ILE A 12 -1.92 -22.34 2.30
N PRO A 13 -1.06 -22.37 3.34
CA PRO A 13 -0.67 -21.16 4.05
C PRO A 13 0.12 -20.20 3.17
N VAL A 14 0.97 -20.70 2.27
CA VAL A 14 1.70 -19.85 1.32
C VAL A 14 0.74 -19.13 0.37
N ALA A 15 -0.23 -19.86 -0.19
CA ALA A 15 -1.27 -19.29 -1.04
C ALA A 15 -2.09 -18.24 -0.29
N TYR A 16 -2.45 -18.50 0.98
CA TYR A 16 -3.14 -17.52 1.82
C TYR A 16 -2.30 -16.26 2.06
N MET A 17 -1.01 -16.39 2.36
CA MET A 17 -0.11 -15.23 2.55
C MET A 17 0.00 -14.38 1.28
N VAL A 18 0.06 -15.02 0.10
CA VAL A 18 0.06 -14.32 -1.19
C VAL A 18 -1.29 -13.63 -1.43
N TRP A 19 -2.40 -14.32 -1.18
CA TRP A 19 -3.73 -13.72 -1.31
C TRP A 19 -3.89 -12.50 -0.40
N ASP A 20 -3.53 -12.63 0.86
CA ASP A 20 -3.61 -11.57 1.88
C ASP A 20 -2.76 -10.35 1.50
N SER A 21 -1.55 -10.57 0.98
CA SER A 21 -0.63 -9.49 0.64
C SER A 21 -1.01 -8.74 -0.63
N TYR A 22 -1.59 -9.43 -1.63
CA TYR A 22 -1.77 -8.89 -2.97
C TYR A 22 -3.21 -8.61 -3.38
N PHE A 23 -4.17 -9.39 -2.88
CA PHE A 23 -5.55 -9.37 -3.37
C PHE A 23 -6.57 -9.00 -2.30
N ARG A 24 -6.26 -9.20 -1.02
CA ARG A 24 -7.17 -8.84 0.06
C ARG A 24 -7.34 -7.33 0.14
N ILE A 25 -8.55 -6.89 -0.15
CA ILE A 25 -8.99 -5.51 0.05
C ILE A 25 -9.37 -5.35 1.52
N LEU A 26 -8.72 -4.39 2.19
CA LEU A 26 -9.00 -4.02 3.57
C LEU A 26 -9.84 -2.74 3.59
N PRO A 27 -10.79 -2.60 4.53
CA PRO A 27 -11.63 -1.42 4.63
C PRO A 27 -10.79 -0.18 4.92
N LEU A 28 -11.21 0.99 4.46
CA LEU A 28 -10.45 2.24 4.68
C LEU A 28 -10.18 2.56 6.16
N SER A 29 -11.07 2.14 7.06
CA SER A 29 -10.88 2.26 8.51
C SER A 29 -9.63 1.54 9.02
N TYR A 30 -9.22 0.43 8.38
CA TYR A 30 -8.01 -0.30 8.72
C TYR A 30 -6.75 0.57 8.56
N PHE A 31 -6.73 1.46 7.58
CA PHE A 31 -5.61 2.37 7.31
C PHE A 31 -5.71 3.71 8.05
N GLY A 32 -6.79 3.90 8.82
CA GLY A 32 -7.17 5.19 9.39
C GLY A 32 -7.80 6.09 8.33
N ILE A 33 -9.12 6.26 8.40
CA ILE A 33 -9.88 6.97 7.36
C ILE A 33 -9.40 8.41 7.13
N GLU A 34 -8.95 9.09 8.19
CA GLU A 34 -8.37 10.44 8.12
C GLU A 34 -7.05 10.47 7.33
N ASN A 35 -6.21 9.45 7.52
CA ASN A 35 -4.95 9.33 6.78
C ASN A 35 -5.23 9.09 5.29
N VAL A 36 -6.20 8.22 4.98
CA VAL A 36 -6.64 7.98 3.60
C VAL A 36 -7.15 9.27 2.97
N GLN A 37 -8.00 10.03 3.67
CA GLN A 37 -8.49 11.32 3.18
C GLN A 37 -7.37 12.35 2.99
N ARG A 38 -6.37 12.38 3.88
CA ARG A 38 -5.20 13.28 3.75
C ARG A 38 -4.39 12.94 2.51
N VAL A 39 -4.08 11.67 2.27
CA VAL A 39 -3.37 11.21 1.07
C VAL A 39 -4.21 11.47 -0.17
N ALA A 40 -5.50 11.20 -0.11
CA ALA A 40 -6.42 11.40 -1.23
C ALA A 40 -6.33 12.82 -1.78
N LYS A 41 -6.14 13.86 -0.95
CA LYS A 41 -5.98 15.26 -1.41
C LYS A 41 -4.89 15.46 -2.47
N TRP A 42 -3.90 14.58 -2.52
CA TRP A 42 -2.73 14.66 -3.40
C TRP A 42 -2.75 13.64 -4.53
N GLU A 43 -3.67 12.67 -4.53
CA GLU A 43 -3.77 11.64 -5.57
C GLU A 43 -4.75 12.05 -6.69
N SER A 44 -4.71 11.35 -7.83
CA SER A 44 -5.60 11.62 -8.97
C SER A 44 -7.07 11.37 -8.63
N MET A 45 -7.97 12.04 -9.35
CA MET A 45 -9.42 11.82 -9.21
C MET A 45 -9.80 10.35 -9.46
N GLU A 46 -9.20 9.73 -10.49
CA GLU A 46 -9.39 8.31 -10.81
C GLU A 46 -9.04 7.40 -9.63
N TRP A 47 -7.88 7.62 -8.99
CA TRP A 47 -7.49 6.83 -7.82
C TRP A 47 -8.47 7.02 -6.66
N ARG A 48 -8.89 8.27 -6.40
CA ARG A 48 -9.86 8.57 -5.34
C ARG A 48 -11.18 7.85 -5.60
N GLU A 49 -11.73 7.97 -6.80
CA GLU A 49 -13.00 7.33 -7.18
C GLU A 49 -12.89 5.81 -7.02
N GLN A 50 -11.81 5.20 -7.50
CA GLN A 50 -11.58 3.77 -7.36
C GLN A 50 -11.57 3.34 -5.88
N VAL A 51 -10.85 4.08 -5.02
CA VAL A 51 -10.65 3.74 -3.61
C VAL A 51 -11.92 3.93 -2.79
N PHE A 52 -12.61 5.06 -2.96
CA PHE A 52 -13.82 5.37 -2.20
C PHE A 52 -15.03 4.57 -2.68
N THR A 53 -15.16 4.31 -3.98
CA THR A 53 -16.24 3.45 -4.52
C THR A 53 -16.04 2.00 -4.08
N ARG A 54 -14.80 1.49 -4.10
CA ARG A 54 -14.47 0.15 -3.62
C ARG A 54 -14.55 0.03 -2.09
N GLY A 55 -14.48 1.15 -1.37
CA GLY A 55 -14.53 1.19 0.10
C GLY A 55 -13.28 0.60 0.79
N GLY A 56 -12.17 0.44 0.05
CA GLY A 56 -11.02 -0.28 0.57
C GLY A 56 -9.78 -0.28 -0.34
N LEU A 57 -8.67 -0.71 0.25
CA LEU A 57 -7.35 -0.80 -0.37
C LEU A 57 -6.69 -2.12 -0.02
N THR A 58 -5.90 -2.67 -0.94
CA THR A 58 -4.91 -3.68 -0.58
C THR A 58 -3.77 -3.04 0.20
N ARG A 59 -3.07 -3.82 1.04
CA ARG A 59 -1.89 -3.34 1.76
C ARG A 59 -0.82 -2.81 0.80
N LYS A 60 -0.65 -3.47 -0.35
CA LYS A 60 0.32 -3.08 -1.38
C LYS A 60 -0.02 -1.75 -2.05
N GLU A 61 -1.28 -1.51 -2.39
CA GLU A 61 -1.72 -0.21 -2.92
C GLU A 61 -1.47 0.91 -1.90
N TRP A 62 -1.76 0.67 -0.62
CA TRP A 62 -1.52 1.62 0.45
C TRP A 62 -0.03 1.93 0.65
N LEU A 63 0.85 0.93 0.63
CA LEU A 63 2.30 1.18 0.72
C LEU A 63 2.79 2.00 -0.47
N ARG A 64 2.39 1.62 -1.69
CA ARG A 64 2.77 2.33 -2.92
C ARG A 64 2.33 3.79 -2.93
N VAL A 65 1.14 4.11 -2.41
CA VAL A 65 0.68 5.51 -2.35
C VAL A 65 1.55 6.30 -1.36
N ASN A 66 1.87 5.73 -0.20
CA ASN A 66 2.70 6.40 0.80
C ASN A 66 4.14 6.59 0.32
N ASP A 67 4.73 5.59 -0.33
CA ASP A 67 6.08 5.68 -0.88
C ASP A 67 6.19 6.85 -1.88
N ARG A 68 5.23 6.97 -2.81
CA ARG A 68 5.19 8.11 -3.76
C ARG A 68 5.06 9.46 -3.07
N GLN A 69 4.26 9.54 -2.00
CA GLN A 69 4.12 10.78 -1.22
C GLN A 69 5.41 11.14 -0.49
N LEU A 70 6.11 10.15 0.10
CA LEU A 70 7.39 10.36 0.75
C LEU A 70 8.48 10.79 -0.25
N GLU A 71 8.52 10.18 -1.43
CA GLU A 71 9.40 10.58 -2.52
C GLU A 71 9.14 12.03 -2.95
N ALA A 72 7.88 12.42 -3.12
CA ALA A 72 7.51 13.80 -3.47
C ALA A 72 7.93 14.81 -2.39
N ILE A 73 7.71 14.48 -1.12
CA ILE A 73 8.15 15.31 0.01
C ILE A 73 9.68 15.43 0.04
N SER A 74 10.38 14.30 -0.11
CA SER A 74 11.85 14.27 -0.14
C SER A 74 12.41 15.12 -1.28
N ALA A 75 11.84 15.00 -2.47
CA ALA A 75 12.22 15.79 -3.63
C ALA A 75 11.99 17.29 -3.41
N GLU A 76 10.86 17.68 -2.82
CA GLU A 76 10.58 19.09 -2.51
C GLU A 76 11.50 19.62 -1.40
N LEU A 77 11.82 18.81 -0.38
CA LEU A 77 12.78 19.18 0.65
C LEU A 77 14.18 19.38 0.06
N HIS A 78 14.62 18.49 -0.82
CA HIS A 78 15.90 18.64 -1.51
C HIS A 78 15.93 19.87 -2.42
N ARG A 79 14.83 20.17 -3.12
CA ARG A 79 14.70 21.41 -3.90
C ARG A 79 14.83 22.67 -3.04
N ARG A 80 14.27 22.66 -1.83
CA ARG A 80 14.32 23.80 -0.90
C ARG A 80 15.66 23.95 -0.20
N ASN A 81 16.41 22.85 -0.02
CA ASN A 81 17.74 22.85 0.56
C ASN A 81 18.69 21.94 -0.24
N PRO A 82 19.17 22.39 -1.42
CA PRO A 82 20.01 21.57 -2.30
C PRO A 82 21.36 21.23 -1.66
N ASP A 83 21.83 22.07 -0.73
CA ASP A 83 23.12 21.96 -0.03
C ASP A 83 23.02 21.37 1.38
N GLY A 84 21.98 20.59 1.69
CA GLY A 84 21.84 19.84 2.96
C GLY A 84 22.89 18.72 3.17
N ARG A 85 24.13 18.95 2.73
CA ARG A 85 25.30 18.15 3.06
C ARG A 85 25.72 18.53 4.48
N ARG A 86 25.44 17.60 5.40
CA ARG A 86 25.99 17.48 6.76
C ARG A 86 27.33 18.20 6.95
N ASP A 87 27.32 19.28 7.70
CA ASP A 87 28.26 19.52 8.80
C ASP A 87 27.85 18.73 10.06
#